data_AF-A0A1B8ZG55-F1
#
_entry.id   AF-A0A1B8ZG55-F1
#
_cell.length_a   1.000
_cell.length_b   1.000
_cell.length_c   1.000
_cell.angle_alpha   90.00
_cell.angle_beta   90.00
_cell.angle_gamma   90.00
#
_symmetry.space_group_name_H-M   'P 1'
#
loop_
_entity.id
_entity.type
_entity.pdbx_description
1 polymer ?
#
loop_
_entity_poly.entity_id
_entity_poly.type
_entity_poly.pdbx_seq_one_letter_code
_entity_poly.pdbx_strand_id
1 'polypeptide(L)'
;MKTIFLIASLFLFQGMIYAQDSLVATKSKVVSITPLSGKIKEVNGFAVGLGGSLMDNSRYSQKINGFNLELNPLGLVIWMFYDPSKPRDDSSPLTVNGLNISSAGYGREVTHHGLSVSLYNYSKKVSGVSASGLMNYMDKGNGVFISMMGNNVDVLKGVSISAFNSSEKMEGVQIGGLNGADEIKGVQIGIINKSKKGKGLQIGLWNKNAKRSLPIINF
;
A
#
# COMPACT_ATOMS: atom_id res chain seq x y z
N MET A 1 -52.45 4.37 -35.08
CA MET A 1 -51.84 3.59 -33.98
C MET A 1 -50.32 3.54 -34.04
N LYS A 2 -49.69 3.22 -35.18
CA LYS A 2 -48.22 3.09 -35.29
C LYS A 2 -47.43 4.37 -34.95
N THR A 3 -47.94 5.54 -35.36
CA THR A 3 -47.26 6.84 -35.13
C THR A 3 -47.29 7.29 -33.68
N ILE A 4 -48.38 7.02 -32.95
CA ILE A 4 -48.53 7.37 -31.53
C ILE A 4 -47.58 6.51 -30.68
N PHE A 5 -47.40 5.23 -31.05
CA PHE A 5 -46.47 4.33 -30.38
C PHE A 5 -45.01 4.78 -30.56
N LEU A 6 -44.67 5.26 -31.76
CA LEU A 6 -43.33 5.78 -32.07
C LEU A 6 -43.00 7.04 -31.25
N ILE A 7 -43.97 7.97 -31.16
CA ILE A 7 -43.81 9.22 -30.40
C ILE A 7 -43.72 8.93 -28.89
N ALA A 8 -44.56 8.01 -28.38
CA ALA A 8 -44.49 7.59 -26.98
C ALA A 8 -43.15 6.89 -26.65
N SER A 9 -42.63 6.07 -27.56
CA SER A 9 -41.30 5.45 -27.42
C SER A 9 -40.18 6.49 -27.41
N LEU A 10 -40.28 7.55 -28.21
CA LEU A 10 -39.29 8.63 -28.23
C LEU A 10 -39.29 9.44 -26.92
N PHE A 11 -40.47 9.74 -26.39
CA PHE A 11 -40.62 10.45 -25.11
C PHE A 11 -40.12 9.60 -23.93
N LEU A 12 -40.37 8.29 -23.93
CA LEU A 12 -39.83 7.37 -22.93
C LEU A 12 -38.30 7.27 -23.01
N PHE A 13 -37.73 7.26 -24.23
CA PHE A 13 -36.28 7.28 -24.42
C PHE A 13 -35.63 8.57 -23.92
N GLN A 14 -36.25 9.73 -24.16
CA GLN A 14 -35.78 11.00 -23.61
C GLN A 14 -35.83 11.01 -22.07
N GLY A 15 -36.91 10.49 -21.47
CA GLY A 15 -37.02 10.36 -20.01
C GLY A 15 -35.90 9.51 -19.39
N MET A 16 -35.45 8.47 -20.08
CA MET A 16 -34.34 7.62 -19.62
C MET A 16 -32.96 8.30 -19.73
N ILE A 17 -32.77 9.19 -20.71
CA ILE A 17 -31.52 9.95 -20.88
C ILE A 17 -31.40 11.04 -19.80
N TYR A 18 -32.50 11.70 -19.42
CA TYR A 18 -32.50 12.76 -18.39
C TYR A 18 -32.64 12.23 -16.95
N ALA A 19 -32.97 10.95 -16.74
CA ALA A 19 -33.08 10.36 -15.41
C ALA A 19 -31.74 10.03 -14.73
N GLN A 20 -30.60 10.20 -15.41
CA GLN A 20 -29.27 9.86 -14.87
C GLN A 20 -28.61 10.96 -14.01
N ASP A 21 -29.14 12.19 -14.02
CA ASP A 21 -28.48 13.33 -13.35
C ASP A 21 -28.81 13.51 -11.86
N SER A 22 -29.78 12.76 -11.30
CA SER A 22 -30.22 12.92 -9.90
C SER A 22 -29.52 11.99 -8.89
N LEU A 23 -28.65 11.09 -9.33
CA LEU A 23 -27.77 10.33 -8.44
C LEU A 23 -26.40 10.97 -8.49
N VAL A 24 -25.72 11.16 -7.35
CA VAL A 24 -24.33 11.63 -7.30
C VAL A 24 -23.47 10.63 -8.09
N ALA A 25 -23.35 10.87 -9.39
CA ALA A 25 -22.78 9.91 -10.33
C ALA A 25 -21.27 9.90 -10.11
N THR A 26 -20.83 8.98 -9.25
CA THR A 26 -19.42 8.66 -9.11
C THR A 26 -18.91 8.10 -10.44
N LYS A 27 -18.10 8.87 -11.16
CA LYS A 27 -17.67 8.51 -12.51
C LYS A 27 -16.45 7.59 -12.47
N SER A 28 -16.42 6.62 -13.37
CA SER A 28 -15.21 5.89 -13.71
C SER A 28 -14.49 6.63 -14.85
N LYS A 29 -13.16 6.72 -14.80
CA LYS A 29 -12.33 7.32 -15.84
C LYS A 29 -11.28 6.34 -16.33
N VAL A 30 -10.75 6.55 -17.53
CA VAL A 30 -9.58 5.79 -18.04
C VAL A 30 -8.28 6.51 -17.66
N VAL A 31 -8.29 7.85 -17.68
CA VAL A 31 -7.15 8.69 -17.30
C VAL A 31 -7.60 9.72 -16.26
N SER A 32 -6.79 9.95 -15.23
CA SER A 32 -7.08 10.92 -14.17
C SER A 32 -5.81 11.55 -13.58
N ILE A 33 -6.00 12.61 -12.79
CA ILE A 33 -4.94 13.28 -12.05
C ILE A 33 -5.06 12.95 -10.56
N THR A 34 -3.94 12.70 -9.86
CA THR A 34 -3.90 12.51 -8.40
C THR A 34 -3.51 13.81 -7.67
N PRO A 35 -4.16 14.16 -6.54
CA PRO A 35 -5.23 13.43 -5.85
C PRO A 35 -6.57 13.40 -6.59
N LEU A 36 -7.29 12.28 -6.48
CA LEU A 36 -8.56 12.09 -7.17
C LEU A 36 -9.66 12.94 -6.53
N SER A 37 -10.43 13.66 -7.35
CA SER A 37 -11.65 14.34 -6.87
C SER A 37 -12.65 13.33 -6.32
N GLY A 38 -13.35 13.64 -5.22
CA GLY A 38 -14.39 12.77 -4.63
C GLY A 38 -15.57 12.42 -5.55
N LYS A 39 -15.67 13.03 -6.73
CA LYS A 39 -16.61 12.65 -7.80
C LYS A 39 -16.15 11.45 -8.63
N ILE A 40 -14.89 11.05 -8.50
CA ILE A 40 -14.27 9.94 -9.24
C ILE A 40 -14.14 8.77 -8.28
N LYS A 41 -14.77 7.64 -8.61
CA LYS A 41 -14.65 6.42 -7.79
C LYS A 41 -13.57 5.51 -8.31
N GLU A 42 -13.42 5.39 -9.63
CA GLU A 42 -12.47 4.44 -10.21
C GLU A 42 -11.74 5.03 -11.41
N VAL A 43 -10.47 4.70 -11.55
CA VAL A 43 -9.64 4.98 -12.73
C VAL A 43 -9.16 3.65 -13.28
N ASN A 44 -9.51 3.29 -14.51
CA ASN A 44 -9.16 2.02 -15.16
C ASN A 44 -8.17 2.28 -16.30
N GLY A 45 -6.93 2.60 -15.96
CA GLY A 45 -5.90 2.97 -16.92
C GLY A 45 -4.76 3.70 -16.26
N PHE A 46 -4.66 5.00 -16.48
CA PHE A 46 -3.50 5.82 -16.09
C PHE A 46 -3.88 6.91 -15.10
N ALA A 47 -3.13 7.01 -14.01
CA ALA A 47 -3.23 8.12 -13.07
C ALA A 47 -1.87 8.81 -12.95
N VAL A 48 -1.85 10.14 -13.02
CA VAL A 48 -0.62 10.93 -12.89
C VAL A 48 -0.84 12.11 -11.95
N GLY A 49 0.05 12.41 -11.02
CA GLY A 49 -0.16 13.57 -10.17
C GLY A 49 0.84 13.73 -9.05
N LEU A 50 0.43 14.45 -7.99
CA LEU A 50 1.34 14.93 -6.96
C LEU A 50 1.30 14.12 -5.65
N GLY A 51 0.60 13.00 -5.64
CA GLY A 51 0.49 12.09 -4.49
C GLY A 51 -0.96 11.83 -4.10
N GLY A 52 -1.51 10.66 -4.43
CA GLY A 52 -2.93 10.33 -4.28
C GLY A 52 -3.44 10.28 -2.83
N SER A 53 -2.55 10.16 -1.86
CA SER A 53 -2.86 10.10 -0.43
C SER A 53 -2.66 11.41 0.32
N LEU A 54 -2.23 12.49 -0.35
CA LEU A 54 -1.91 13.75 0.32
C LEU A 54 -3.15 14.61 0.65
N MET A 55 -4.30 14.29 0.08
CA MET A 55 -5.54 15.04 0.28
C MET A 55 -6.68 14.07 0.62
N ASP A 56 -6.97 13.95 1.92
CA ASP A 56 -8.16 13.30 2.44
C ASP A 56 -9.39 14.11 2.06
N ASN A 57 -9.94 13.84 0.87
CA ASN A 57 -11.02 14.62 0.29
C ASN A 57 -12.25 13.78 -0.08
N SER A 58 -12.27 12.49 0.24
CA SER A 58 -13.34 11.61 -0.19
C SER A 58 -13.94 10.84 0.97
N ARG A 59 -15.23 11.09 1.25
CA ARG A 59 -16.10 10.22 2.07
C ARG A 59 -16.28 8.80 1.52
N TYR A 60 -15.63 8.47 0.40
CA TYR A 60 -15.80 7.22 -0.34
C TYR A 60 -14.43 6.65 -0.72
N SER A 61 -14.34 5.31 -0.75
CA SER A 61 -13.15 4.61 -1.23
C SER A 61 -13.02 4.72 -2.75
N GLN A 62 -11.89 5.23 -3.20
CA GLN A 62 -11.50 5.41 -4.59
C GLN A 62 -10.51 4.33 -5.03
N LYS A 63 -10.50 4.03 -6.33
CA LYS A 63 -9.64 2.99 -6.91
C LYS A 63 -8.86 3.50 -8.12
N ILE A 64 -7.61 3.09 -8.23
CA ILE A 64 -6.81 3.21 -9.43
C ILE A 64 -6.43 1.80 -9.86
N ASN A 65 -6.88 1.36 -11.02
CA ASN A 65 -6.59 0.08 -11.64
C ASN A 65 -5.71 0.34 -12.88
N GLY A 66 -4.45 -0.07 -12.85
CA GLY A 66 -3.51 0.11 -13.94
C GLY A 66 -2.20 0.75 -13.50
N PHE A 67 -1.83 1.86 -14.14
CA PHE A 67 -0.57 2.56 -13.91
C PHE A 67 -0.78 3.86 -13.13
N ASN A 68 -0.04 4.02 -12.04
CA ASN A 68 -0.03 5.23 -11.21
C ASN A 68 1.37 5.85 -11.20
N LEU A 69 1.48 7.11 -11.62
CA LEU A 69 2.72 7.89 -11.62
C LEU A 69 2.58 9.11 -10.71
N GLU A 70 3.38 9.17 -9.65
CA GLU A 70 3.29 10.25 -8.67
C GLU A 70 4.61 11.01 -8.55
N LEU A 71 4.57 12.31 -8.84
CA LEU A 71 5.67 13.24 -8.57
C LEU A 71 5.29 14.01 -7.31
N ASN A 72 5.75 13.57 -6.16
CA ASN A 72 5.46 14.23 -4.89
C ASN A 72 6.61 15.20 -4.52
N PRO A 73 6.49 16.50 -4.85
CA PRO A 73 7.56 17.48 -4.59
C PRO A 73 7.81 17.70 -3.10
N LEU A 74 6.82 17.45 -2.25
CA LEU A 74 6.93 17.58 -0.79
C LEU A 74 7.32 16.26 -0.12
N GLY A 75 7.59 15.20 -0.88
CA GLY A 75 7.81 13.85 -0.36
C GLY A 75 8.93 13.78 0.67
N LEU A 76 10.06 14.45 0.43
CA LEU A 76 11.18 14.48 1.39
C LEU A 76 10.79 15.17 2.69
N VAL A 77 10.06 16.29 2.62
CA VAL A 77 9.58 17.01 3.82
C VAL A 77 8.61 16.13 4.60
N ILE A 78 7.69 15.47 3.91
CA ILE A 78 6.74 14.53 4.54
C ILE A 78 7.51 13.41 5.24
N TRP A 79 8.47 12.78 4.58
CA TRP A 79 9.29 11.73 5.19
C TRP A 79 10.02 12.16 6.47
N MET A 80 10.52 13.39 6.52
CA MET A 80 11.26 13.91 7.69
C MET A 80 10.38 14.21 8.89
N PHE A 81 9.16 14.70 8.68
CA PHE A 81 8.30 15.23 9.75
C PHE A 81 7.04 14.42 10.01
N TYR A 82 6.70 13.47 9.13
CA TYR A 82 5.57 12.58 9.31
C TYR A 82 5.95 11.46 10.28
N ASP A 83 5.25 11.42 11.41
CA ASP A 83 5.31 10.29 12.33
C ASP A 83 4.31 9.23 11.88
N PRO A 84 4.78 8.11 11.29
CA PRO A 84 3.87 7.06 10.87
C PRO A 84 3.17 6.42 12.05
N SER A 85 3.77 6.32 13.24
CA SER A 85 3.29 5.48 14.35
C SER A 85 2.00 5.95 15.05
N LYS A 86 1.43 7.08 14.63
CA LYS A 86 0.19 7.62 15.19
C LYS A 86 -1.02 6.73 14.87
N PRO A 87 -1.90 6.42 15.85
CA PRO A 87 -3.14 5.68 15.62
C PRO A 87 -4.07 6.43 14.65
N ARG A 88 -4.81 5.70 13.81
CA ARG A 88 -5.78 6.24 12.84
C ARG A 88 -6.97 5.33 12.63
N ASP A 89 -7.97 5.87 11.93
CA ASP A 89 -9.15 5.13 11.50
C ASP A 89 -8.79 3.99 10.54
N ASP A 90 -9.53 2.89 10.62
CA ASP A 90 -9.33 1.69 9.81
C ASP A 90 -9.95 1.85 8.40
N SER A 91 -10.09 3.07 7.90
CA SER A 91 -10.55 3.34 6.54
C SER A 91 -9.44 3.13 5.51
N SER A 92 -9.83 2.95 4.25
CA SER A 92 -8.92 2.84 3.10
C SER A 92 -9.47 3.67 1.95
N PRO A 93 -9.30 5.01 2.01
CA PRO A 93 -9.84 5.94 1.03
C PRO A 93 -9.29 5.69 -0.38
N LEU A 94 -8.09 5.10 -0.52
CA LEU A 94 -7.50 4.83 -1.81
C LEU A 94 -7.00 3.38 -1.91
N THR A 95 -7.44 2.68 -2.96
CA THR A 95 -6.89 1.40 -3.38
C THR A 95 -6.19 1.54 -4.73
N VAL A 96 -4.93 1.12 -4.82
CA VAL A 96 -4.20 1.11 -6.09
C VAL A 96 -3.89 -0.33 -6.48
N ASN A 97 -4.36 -0.75 -7.64
CA ASN A 97 -4.18 -2.08 -8.20
C ASN A 97 -3.34 -1.95 -9.48
N GLY A 98 -2.13 -2.51 -9.48
CA GLY A 98 -1.25 -2.52 -10.65
C GLY A 98 0.15 -2.00 -10.36
N LEU A 99 0.65 -1.11 -11.23
CA LEU A 99 2.01 -0.57 -11.15
C LEU A 99 1.97 0.85 -10.63
N ASN A 100 2.72 1.12 -9.57
CA ASN A 100 2.95 2.44 -9.02
C ASN A 100 4.42 2.84 -9.14
N ILE A 101 4.66 4.04 -9.66
CA ILE A 101 5.97 4.68 -9.66
C ILE A 101 5.80 6.04 -9.00
N SER A 102 6.50 6.27 -7.90
CA SER A 102 6.41 7.54 -7.16
C SER A 102 7.80 8.09 -6.83
N SER A 103 7.99 9.39 -6.98
CA SER A 103 9.20 10.08 -6.48
C SER A 103 9.24 10.13 -4.95
N ALA A 104 8.12 9.81 -4.29
CA ALA A 104 8.00 9.61 -2.86
C ALA A 104 7.22 8.31 -2.60
N GLY A 105 6.39 8.28 -1.56
CA GLY A 105 5.51 7.16 -1.23
C GLY A 105 4.04 7.56 -1.08
N TYR A 106 3.23 6.54 -0.83
CA TYR A 106 1.87 6.71 -0.34
C TYR A 106 1.84 7.17 1.12
N GLY A 107 0.64 7.51 1.60
CA GLY A 107 0.32 7.63 3.02
C GLY A 107 -0.29 6.34 3.57
N ARG A 108 -0.28 6.19 4.90
CA ARG A 108 -0.71 4.98 5.63
C ARG A 108 -2.14 4.51 5.38
N GLU A 109 -2.95 5.25 4.63
CA GLU A 109 -4.34 4.96 4.33
C GLU A 109 -4.54 4.27 2.96
N VAL A 110 -3.45 3.99 2.25
CA VAL A 110 -3.48 3.33 0.94
C VAL A 110 -3.39 1.82 1.07
N THR A 111 -4.24 1.11 0.34
CA THR A 111 -4.07 -0.31 0.06
C THR A 111 -3.54 -0.49 -1.35
N HIS A 112 -2.44 -1.22 -1.50
CA HIS A 112 -1.80 -1.44 -2.79
C HIS A 112 -1.75 -2.93 -3.14
N HIS A 113 -2.21 -3.30 -4.33
CA HIS A 113 -2.08 -4.65 -4.88
C HIS A 113 -1.28 -4.59 -6.18
N GLY A 114 -0.05 -5.12 -6.19
CA GLY A 114 0.82 -5.11 -7.38
C GLY A 114 2.26 -4.69 -7.08
N LEU A 115 2.86 -3.93 -8.00
CA LEU A 115 4.27 -3.51 -7.94
C LEU A 115 4.38 -2.01 -7.65
N SER A 116 5.09 -1.62 -6.60
CA SER A 116 5.36 -0.22 -6.26
C SER A 116 6.86 0.04 -6.26
N VAL A 117 7.28 1.07 -6.99
CA VAL A 117 8.64 1.62 -6.96
C VAL A 117 8.55 3.05 -6.43
N SER A 118 9.24 3.33 -5.33
CA SER A 118 9.03 4.56 -4.55
C SER A 118 10.29 5.01 -3.80
N LEU A 119 10.36 6.24 -3.32
CA LEU A 119 11.46 6.63 -2.41
C LEU A 119 11.24 6.07 -1.00
N TYR A 120 10.02 6.12 -0.49
CA TYR A 120 9.60 5.42 0.73
C TYR A 120 8.16 4.95 0.52
N ASN A 121 7.60 4.15 1.42
CA ASN A 121 6.20 3.75 1.32
C ASN A 121 5.55 3.70 2.69
N TYR A 122 4.59 4.58 2.97
CA TYR A 122 3.65 4.39 4.07
C TYR A 122 2.39 3.79 3.45
N SER A 123 2.00 2.59 3.84
CA SER A 123 0.77 1.95 3.33
C SER A 123 0.05 1.25 4.47
N LYS A 124 -1.25 1.07 4.33
CA LYS A 124 -1.99 0.22 5.25
C LYS A 124 -1.71 -1.25 4.99
N LYS A 125 -1.91 -1.62 3.72
CA LYS A 125 -1.79 -2.99 3.26
C LYS A 125 -1.14 -3.01 1.89
N VAL A 126 -0.15 -3.85 1.73
CA VAL A 126 0.45 -4.12 0.42
C VAL A 126 0.38 -5.61 0.14
N SER A 127 -0.18 -5.99 -1.00
CA SER A 127 -0.13 -7.35 -1.53
C SER A 127 0.61 -7.35 -2.86
N GLY A 128 1.85 -7.84 -2.88
CA GLY A 128 2.70 -7.80 -4.08
C GLY A 128 4.14 -7.40 -3.75
N VAL A 129 4.74 -6.55 -4.58
CA VAL A 129 6.13 -6.14 -4.45
C VAL A 129 6.21 -4.64 -4.16
N SER A 130 6.95 -4.26 -3.12
CA SER A 130 7.30 -2.86 -2.85
C SER A 130 8.82 -2.72 -2.83
N ALA A 131 9.35 -2.00 -3.82
CA ALA A 131 10.75 -1.60 -3.89
C ALA A 131 10.85 -0.10 -3.54
N SER A 132 11.43 0.20 -2.38
CA SER A 132 11.56 1.57 -1.89
C SER A 132 13.02 1.96 -1.72
N GLY A 133 13.39 3.20 -2.08
CA GLY A 133 14.76 3.68 -1.89
C GLY A 133 15.19 3.69 -0.41
N LEU A 134 14.34 4.20 0.48
CA LEU A 134 14.63 4.41 1.90
C LEU A 134 13.94 3.36 2.76
N MET A 135 12.61 3.40 2.86
CA MET A 135 11.88 2.55 3.79
C MET A 135 10.51 2.10 3.28
N ASN A 136 10.05 0.95 3.76
CA ASN A 136 8.64 0.56 3.74
C ASN A 136 8.10 0.55 5.17
N TYR A 137 6.92 1.11 5.37
CA TYR A 137 6.21 1.09 6.63
C TYR A 137 4.75 0.73 6.36
N MET A 138 4.29 -0.42 6.86
CA MET A 138 2.92 -0.85 6.64
C MET A 138 2.36 -1.79 7.71
N ASP A 139 1.04 -1.79 7.86
CA ASP A 139 0.37 -2.62 8.87
C ASP A 139 0.34 -4.09 8.42
N LYS A 140 0.05 -4.33 7.13
CA LYS A 140 -0.12 -5.68 6.58
C LYS A 140 0.63 -5.83 5.26
N GLY A 141 1.71 -6.60 5.26
CA GLY A 141 2.49 -6.90 4.06
C GLY A 141 2.33 -8.36 3.63
N ASN A 142 1.77 -8.61 2.45
CA ASN A 142 1.75 -9.92 1.81
C ASN A 142 2.56 -9.90 0.50
N GLY A 143 3.81 -10.34 0.52
CA GLY A 143 4.67 -10.40 -0.66
C GLY A 143 6.12 -10.05 -0.39
N VAL A 144 6.73 -9.24 -1.25
CA VAL A 144 8.18 -8.93 -1.22
C VAL A 144 8.40 -7.44 -0.98
N PHE A 145 9.12 -7.12 0.08
CA PHE A 145 9.42 -5.75 0.49
C PHE A 145 10.91 -5.54 0.47
N ILE A 146 11.38 -4.60 -0.34
CA ILE A 146 12.80 -4.29 -0.52
C ILE A 146 12.99 -2.82 -0.20
N SER A 147 13.94 -2.50 0.66
CA SER A 147 14.41 -1.12 0.85
C SER A 147 15.87 -1.05 1.24
N MET A 148 16.52 0.10 1.08
CA MET A 148 17.92 0.24 1.49
C MET A 148 18.05 0.40 3.00
N MET A 149 17.19 1.21 3.64
CA MET A 149 17.29 1.47 5.09
C MET A 149 16.47 0.47 5.90
N GLY A 150 15.14 0.45 5.76
CA GLY A 150 14.35 -0.39 6.65
C GLY A 150 12.94 -0.70 6.21
N ASN A 151 12.49 -1.89 6.56
CA ASN A 151 11.11 -2.33 6.38
C ASN A 151 10.48 -2.56 7.76
N ASN A 152 9.47 -1.78 8.09
CA ASN A 152 8.62 -1.98 9.25
C ASN A 152 7.26 -2.50 8.78
N VAL A 153 6.98 -3.77 9.03
CA VAL A 153 5.76 -4.45 8.58
C VAL A 153 5.13 -5.15 9.77
N ASP A 154 4.07 -4.58 10.34
CA ASP A 154 3.49 -5.10 11.60
C ASP A 154 3.10 -6.57 11.46
N VAL A 155 2.37 -6.91 10.40
CA VAL A 155 2.06 -8.30 10.02
C VAL A 155 2.66 -8.61 8.66
N LEU A 156 3.80 -9.30 8.67
CA LEU A 156 4.53 -9.73 7.48
C LEU A 156 4.17 -11.17 7.11
N LYS A 157 3.75 -11.36 5.86
CA LYS A 157 3.63 -12.66 5.18
C LYS A 157 4.43 -12.62 3.88
N GLY A 158 5.63 -13.18 3.88
CA GLY A 158 6.51 -13.17 2.70
C GLY A 158 7.94 -12.75 3.02
N VAL A 159 8.56 -11.96 2.15
CA VAL A 159 10.00 -11.65 2.20
C VAL A 159 10.22 -10.17 2.46
N SER A 160 11.09 -9.84 3.40
CA SER A 160 11.52 -8.48 3.69
C SER A 160 13.04 -8.37 3.62
N ILE A 161 13.55 -7.50 2.77
CA ILE A 161 14.98 -7.27 2.52
C ILE A 161 15.30 -5.80 2.77
N SER A 162 16.11 -5.51 3.78
CA SER A 162 16.58 -4.14 4.09
C SER A 162 17.71 -4.16 5.11
N ALA A 163 18.38 -3.02 5.38
CA ALA A 163 19.36 -2.98 6.48
C ALA A 163 18.70 -3.24 7.84
N PHE A 164 17.46 -2.77 8.06
CA PHE A 164 16.70 -2.93 9.29
C PHE A 164 15.29 -3.46 9.02
N ASN A 165 15.02 -4.72 9.37
CA ASN A 165 13.67 -5.28 9.29
C ASN A 165 13.02 -5.36 10.67
N SER A 166 11.77 -4.94 10.79
CA SER A 166 10.97 -5.05 12.01
C SER A 166 9.55 -5.51 11.69
N SER A 167 9.01 -6.41 12.51
CA SER A 167 7.63 -6.89 12.42
C SER A 167 7.09 -7.27 13.79
N GLU A 168 5.79 -7.15 14.02
CA GLU A 168 5.18 -7.75 15.21
C GLU A 168 4.97 -9.25 14.99
N LYS A 169 4.40 -9.62 13.84
CA LYS A 169 4.17 -11.01 13.44
C LYS A 169 4.82 -11.23 12.09
N MET A 170 5.76 -12.17 12.05
CA MET A 170 6.53 -12.49 10.86
C MET A 170 6.30 -13.94 10.46
N GLU A 171 5.74 -14.14 9.27
CA GLU A 171 5.60 -15.43 8.60
C GLU A 171 6.31 -15.36 7.24
N GLY A 172 7.53 -15.91 7.15
CA GLY A 172 8.30 -15.90 5.91
C GLY A 172 9.81 -15.71 6.10
N VAL A 173 10.41 -14.72 5.43
CA VAL A 173 11.87 -14.47 5.47
C VAL A 173 12.17 -12.99 5.70
N GLN A 174 13.07 -12.69 6.65
CA GLN A 174 13.69 -11.36 6.79
C GLN A 174 15.19 -11.48 6.50
N ILE A 175 15.70 -10.62 5.62
CA ILE A 175 17.12 -10.57 5.24
C ILE A 175 17.62 -9.15 5.47
N GLY A 176 18.68 -8.99 6.26
CA GLY A 176 19.17 -7.65 6.59
C GLY A 176 20.34 -7.57 7.53
N GLY A 177 20.74 -6.34 7.89
CA GLY A 177 21.73 -6.12 8.94
C GLY A 177 21.16 -6.50 10.29
N LEU A 178 20.05 -5.86 10.68
CA LEU A 178 19.30 -6.17 11.89
C LEU A 178 17.90 -6.65 11.52
N ASN A 179 17.50 -7.81 12.05
CA ASN A 179 16.15 -8.33 11.90
C ASN A 179 15.49 -8.45 13.28
N GLY A 180 14.27 -7.94 13.39
CA GLY A 180 13.45 -7.97 14.60
C GLY A 180 12.05 -8.50 14.32
N ALA A 181 11.57 -9.40 15.18
CA ALA A 181 10.18 -9.83 15.19
C ALA A 181 9.67 -10.01 16.63
N ASP A 182 8.41 -9.69 16.94
CA ASP A 182 7.85 -10.12 18.23
C ASP A 182 7.50 -11.61 18.20
N GLU A 183 6.84 -12.06 17.14
CA GLU A 183 6.52 -13.45 16.87
C GLU A 183 7.08 -13.89 15.52
N ILE A 184 7.93 -14.92 15.53
CA ILE A 184 8.56 -15.48 14.32
C ILE A 184 7.96 -16.84 13.94
N LYS A 185 7.64 -16.99 12.66
CA LYS A 185 7.33 -18.24 11.97
C LYS A 185 8.03 -18.25 10.62
N GLY A 186 9.34 -18.50 10.60
CA GLY A 186 10.12 -18.35 9.37
C GLY A 186 11.62 -18.31 9.58
N VAL A 187 12.31 -17.58 8.70
CA VAL A 187 13.77 -17.46 8.70
C VAL A 187 14.20 -16.00 8.82
N GLN A 188 15.16 -15.73 9.70
CA GLN A 188 15.87 -14.44 9.75
C GLN A 188 17.33 -14.67 9.36
N ILE A 189 17.82 -13.90 8.40
CA ILE A 189 19.22 -13.95 7.94
C ILE A 189 19.82 -12.56 8.07
N GLY A 190 20.85 -12.41 8.89
CA GLY A 190 21.44 -11.10 9.10
C GLY A 190 22.65 -11.07 10.01
N ILE A 191 23.11 -9.86 10.35
CA ILE A 191 24.21 -9.71 11.32
C ILE A 191 23.66 -10.00 12.73
N ILE A 192 22.53 -9.38 13.07
CA ILE A 192 21.84 -9.59 14.34
C ILE A 192 20.38 -9.92 14.09
N ASN A 193 19.92 -11.03 14.66
CA ASN A 193 18.53 -11.46 14.61
C ASN A 193 17.93 -11.47 16.01
N LYS A 194 16.71 -10.96 16.15
CA LYS A 194 15.97 -10.91 17.42
C LYS A 194 14.53 -11.33 17.21
N SER A 195 14.07 -12.24 18.06
CA SER A 195 12.66 -12.58 18.21
C SER A 195 12.25 -12.70 19.68
N LYS A 196 11.06 -12.25 20.06
CA LYS A 196 10.57 -12.41 21.45
C LYS A 196 10.00 -13.81 21.71
N LYS A 197 9.35 -14.41 20.71
CA LYS A 197 8.79 -15.77 20.75
C LYS A 197 8.58 -16.32 19.35
N GLY A 198 8.30 -17.62 19.24
CA GLY A 198 7.94 -18.27 17.99
C GLY A 198 8.86 -19.42 17.62
N LYS A 199 8.64 -19.99 16.44
CA LYS A 199 9.43 -21.08 15.87
C LYS A 199 10.04 -20.58 14.56
N GLY A 200 11.35 -20.41 14.53
CA GLY A 200 12.02 -19.90 13.35
C GLY A 200 13.51 -20.08 13.41
N LEU A 201 14.11 -20.20 12.24
CA LEU A 201 15.55 -20.33 12.06
C LEU A 201 16.17 -18.94 11.96
N GLN A 202 17.15 -18.64 12.80
CA GLN A 202 17.93 -17.42 12.74
C GLN A 202 19.36 -17.77 12.36
N ILE A 203 19.88 -17.11 11.33
CA ILE A 203 21.24 -17.27 10.84
C ILE A 203 21.92 -15.92 10.86
N GLY A 204 23.00 -15.79 11.63
CA GLY A 204 23.68 -14.51 11.80
C GLY A 204 24.76 -14.50 12.87
N LEU A 205 25.56 -13.43 12.93
CA LEU A 205 26.64 -13.32 13.93
C LEU A 205 26.10 -13.44 15.36
N TRP A 206 24.92 -12.88 15.62
CA TRP A 206 24.25 -13.02 16.90
C TRP A 206 22.73 -13.19 16.76
N ASN A 207 22.19 -14.25 17.37
CA ASN A 207 20.78 -14.62 17.25
C ASN A 207 20.13 -14.74 18.63
N LYS A 208 19.11 -13.94 18.91
CA LYS A 208 18.31 -14.03 20.13
C LYS A 208 16.89 -14.47 19.80
N ASN A 209 16.49 -15.62 20.33
CA ASN A 209 15.12 -16.13 20.23
C ASN A 209 14.57 -16.39 21.63
N ALA A 210 13.60 -15.58 22.05
CA ALA A 210 13.07 -15.58 23.42
C ALA A 210 14.19 -15.44 24.47
N LYS A 211 14.38 -16.47 25.30
CA LYS A 211 15.43 -16.51 26.34
C LYS A 211 16.77 -17.02 25.81
N ARG A 212 16.82 -17.62 24.62
CA ARG A 212 18.03 -18.24 24.06
C ARG A 212 18.80 -17.24 23.21
N SER A 213 20.12 -17.19 23.40
CA SER A 213 21.04 -16.41 22.55
C SER A 213 22.17 -17.30 22.07
N LEU A 214 22.36 -17.41 20.75
CA LEU A 214 23.39 -18.24 20.12
C LEU A 214 24.06 -17.50 18.95
N PRO A 215 25.38 -17.67 18.75
CA PRO A 215 26.05 -17.18 17.56
C PRO A 215 25.77 -18.11 16.36
N ILE A 216 25.93 -17.58 15.15
CA ILE A 216 25.86 -18.27 13.85
C ILE A 216 24.46 -18.83 13.50
N ILE A 217 23.89 -19.70 14.34
CA ILE A 217 22.61 -20.37 14.10
C ILE A 217 21.79 -20.49 15.41
N ASN A 218 20.47 -20.27 15.33
CA ASN A 218 19.52 -20.47 16.44
C ASN A 218 18.16 -20.92 15.90
N PHE A 219 17.53 -21.94 16.49
CA PHE A 219 16.29 -22.57 16.00
C PHE A 219 15.26 -22.82 17.12
#